data_AF-A0A357N6C3-F1
#
_entry.id   AF-A0A357N6C3-F1
#
_cell.length_a   1.000
_cell.length_b   1.000
_cell.length_c   1.000
_cell.angle_alpha   90.00
_cell.angle_beta   90.00
_cell.angle_gamma   90.00
#
_symmetry.space_group_name_H-M   'P 1'
#
loop_
_entity.id
_entity.type
_entity.pdbx_description
1 polymer ?
#
loop_
_entity_poly.entity_id
_entity_poly.type
_entity_poly.pdbx_seq_one_letter_code
_entity_poly.pdbx_strand_id
1 'polypeptide(L)'
;MTQHENSRLRLDVRFRHLTVLRTETVTPHMRRVVLGGADLAGFDSPGPDDHIKLFFPNSSGEMVLPVMTAEGPRYPEGKEHSVARDYTPRWWD
;
A
#
# COMPACT_ATOMS: atom_id res chain seq x y z
N MET A 1 24.55 -6.91 -27.40
CA MET A 1 23.88 -6.13 -26.35
C MET A 1 22.41 -6.49 -26.41
N THR A 2 21.84 -7.04 -25.35
CA THR A 2 20.40 -7.30 -25.26
C THR A 2 19.68 -5.96 -25.20
N GLN A 3 18.68 -5.71 -26.05
CA GLN A 3 17.87 -4.50 -25.92
C GLN A 3 17.11 -4.57 -24.60
N HIS A 4 17.26 -3.54 -23.77
CA HIS A 4 16.44 -3.35 -22.58
C HIS A 4 15.21 -2.53 -22.99
N GLU A 5 14.05 -3.17 -23.04
CA GLU A 5 12.79 -2.50 -23.34
C GLU A 5 12.19 -1.96 -22.04
N ASN A 6 12.10 -0.64 -21.93
CA ASN A 6 11.50 0.03 -20.77
C ASN A 6 10.05 0.39 -21.12
N SER A 7 9.10 -0.18 -20.37
CA SER A 7 7.68 0.15 -20.50
C SER A 7 7.14 0.73 -19.20
N ARG A 8 6.28 1.74 -19.30
CA ARG A 8 5.56 2.29 -18.15
C ARG A 8 4.25 1.55 -17.98
N LEU A 9 4.11 0.85 -16.86
CA LEU A 9 2.86 0.23 -16.46
C LEU A 9 2.03 1.22 -15.63
N ARG A 10 0.75 1.35 -15.96
CA ARG A 10 -0.21 2.10 -15.14
C ARG A 10 -1.04 1.09 -14.37
N LEU A 11 -0.73 0.93 -13.09
CA LEU A 11 -1.54 0.14 -12.17
C LEU A 11 -2.77 0.94 -11.71
N ASP A 12 -3.83 0.21 -11.40
CA ASP A 12 -5.05 0.79 -10.84
C ASP A 12 -4.88 1.01 -9.33
N VAL A 13 -4.43 2.21 -8.98
CA VAL A 13 -4.15 2.60 -7.59
C VAL A 13 -5.45 2.91 -6.88
N ARG A 14 -5.76 2.12 -5.85
CA ARG A 14 -6.99 2.21 -5.07
C ARG A 14 -6.69 2.05 -3.59
N PHE A 15 -7.52 2.64 -2.74
CA PHE A 15 -7.54 2.26 -1.32
C PHE A 15 -8.13 0.86 -1.18
N ARG A 16 -7.49 0.03 -0.37
CA ARG A 16 -7.90 -1.35 -0.12
C ARG A 16 -7.96 -1.55 1.38
N HIS A 17 -9.11 -1.99 1.89
CA HIS A 17 -9.23 -2.36 3.29
C HIS A 17 -8.90 -3.85 3.42
N LEU A 18 -7.71 -4.15 3.94
CA LEU A 18 -7.20 -5.50 4.06
C LEU A 18 -7.16 -5.97 5.52
N THR A 19 -7.25 -7.28 5.69
CA THR A 19 -7.11 -7.94 6.99
C THR A 19 -5.74 -8.60 7.09
N VAL A 20 -5.11 -8.50 8.26
CA VAL A 20 -3.92 -9.29 8.56
C VAL A 20 -4.32 -10.75 8.75
N LEU A 21 -3.89 -11.62 7.83
CA LEU A 21 -4.14 -13.06 7.91
C LEU A 21 -3.09 -13.78 8.75
N ARG A 22 -1.84 -13.34 8.66
CA ARG A 22 -0.71 -13.97 9.35
C ARG A 22 0.40 -12.96 9.62
N THR A 23 1.09 -13.12 10.74
CA THR A 23 2.33 -12.41 11.06
C THR A 23 3.43 -13.41 11.42
N GLU A 24 4.63 -13.19 10.91
CA GLU A 24 5.80 -14.05 11.14
C GLU A 24 7.02 -13.19 11.47
N THR A 25 7.76 -13.53 12.52
CA THR A 25 9.08 -12.94 12.78
C THR A 25 10.12 -13.67 11.96
N VAL A 26 10.65 -13.04 10.92
CA VAL A 26 11.66 -13.64 10.02
C VAL A 26 13.06 -13.52 10.64
N THR A 27 13.34 -12.38 11.27
CA THR A 27 14.56 -12.10 12.05
C THR A 27 14.18 -11.26 13.27
N PRO A 28 15.07 -11.05 14.26
CA PRO A 28 14.76 -10.22 15.43
C PRO A 28 14.26 -8.80 15.11
N HIS A 29 14.62 -8.26 13.94
CA HIS A 29 14.27 -6.91 13.50
C HIS A 29 13.42 -6.87 12.23
N MET A 30 12.90 -8.02 11.78
CA MET A 30 12.05 -8.10 10.59
C MET A 30 10.83 -8.98 10.82
N ARG A 31 9.66 -8.42 10.55
CA ARG A 31 8.39 -9.15 10.51
C ARG A 31 7.82 -9.17 9.10
N ARG A 32 7.31 -10.32 8.70
CA ARG A 32 6.47 -10.51 7.52
C ARG A 32 5.01 -10.45 7.96
N VAL A 33 4.22 -9.66 7.27
CA VAL A 33 2.78 -9.55 7.46
C VAL A 33 2.09 -9.99 6.18
N VAL A 34 1.21 -10.98 6.26
CA VAL A 34 0.40 -11.46 5.14
C VAL A 34 -0.96 -10.78 5.25
N LEU A 35 -1.31 -10.03 4.21
CA LEU A 35 -2.57 -9.31 4.08
C LEU A 35 -3.51 -10.06 3.13
N GLY A 36 -4.80 -10.02 3.42
CA GLY A 36 -5.83 -10.66 2.60
C GLY A 36 -7.17 -9.92 2.68
N GLY A 37 -8.11 -10.35 1.84
CA GLY A 37 -9.45 -9.77 1.78
C GLY A 37 -9.94 -9.59 0.35
N ALA A 38 -11.25 -9.44 0.16
CA ALA A 38 -11.86 -9.28 -1.16
C ALA A 38 -11.35 -8.02 -1.90
N ASP A 39 -10.97 -6.98 -1.14
CA ASP A 39 -10.42 -5.73 -1.66
C ASP A 39 -9.05 -5.90 -2.35
N LEU A 40 -8.41 -7.07 -2.29
CA LEU A 40 -7.23 -7.37 -3.14
C LEU A 40 -7.59 -7.61 -4.61
N ALA A 41 -8.86 -7.73 -4.97
CA ALA A 41 -9.26 -7.90 -6.36
C ALA A 41 -8.65 -6.80 -7.25
N GLY A 42 -7.93 -7.23 -8.29
CA GLY A 42 -7.22 -6.36 -9.24
C GLY A 42 -5.98 -5.67 -8.68
N PHE A 43 -5.44 -6.10 -7.52
CA PHE A 43 -4.09 -5.76 -7.12
C PHE A 43 -3.08 -6.54 -7.96
N ASP A 44 -1.96 -5.90 -8.29
CA ASP A 44 -0.83 -6.50 -8.99
C ASP A 44 0.46 -5.77 -8.58
N SER A 45 1.60 -6.46 -8.69
CA SER A 45 2.92 -5.94 -8.32
C SER A 45 4.02 -6.55 -9.20
N PRO A 46 4.03 -6.29 -10.52
CA PRO A 46 4.96 -6.91 -11.46
C PRO A 46 6.40 -6.40 -11.35
N GLY A 47 6.62 -5.23 -10.74
CA GLY A 47 7.91 -4.57 -10.61
C GLY A 47 8.67 -5.00 -9.34
N PRO A 48 9.99 -5.25 -9.41
CA PRO A 48 10.79 -5.60 -8.24
C PRO A 48 10.93 -4.46 -7.23
N ASP A 49 10.67 -3.22 -7.66
CA ASP A 49 10.71 -1.98 -6.89
C ASP A 49 9.32 -1.37 -6.65
N ASP A 50 8.26 -2.13 -6.90
CA ASP A 50 6.90 -1.72 -6.56
C ASP A 50 6.75 -1.47 -5.05
N HIS A 51 5.87 -0.54 -4.71
CA HIS A 51 5.57 -0.21 -3.33
C HIS A 51 4.08 0.07 -3.14
N ILE A 52 3.61 -0.20 -1.93
CA ILE A 52 2.29 0.18 -1.44
C ILE A 52 2.44 1.19 -0.31
N LYS A 53 1.42 2.03 -0.11
CA LYS A 53 1.29 2.86 1.08
C LYS A 53 0.42 2.15 2.10
N LEU A 54 1.01 1.81 3.25
CA LEU A 54 0.25 1.41 4.43
C LEU A 54 -0.15 2.66 5.21
N PHE A 55 -1.43 2.73 5.57
CA PHE A 55 -1.99 3.78 6.41
C PHE A 55 -2.17 3.24 7.83
N PHE A 56 -1.76 4.02 8.80
CA PHE A 56 -1.90 3.72 10.22
C PHE A 56 -2.86 4.73 10.88
N PRO A 57 -3.55 4.33 11.96
CA PRO A 57 -4.39 5.25 12.72
C PRO A 57 -3.61 6.51 13.14
N ASN A 58 -4.29 7.67 13.15
CA ASN A 58 -3.73 8.92 13.69
C ASN A 58 -3.60 8.86 15.23
N SER A 59 -3.17 9.94 15.87
CA SER A 59 -2.98 9.96 17.33
C SER A 59 -4.27 9.74 18.13
N SER A 60 -5.43 9.99 17.51
CA SER A 60 -6.76 9.75 18.08
C SER A 60 -7.31 8.33 17.79
N GLY A 61 -6.55 7.50 17.08
CA GLY A 61 -6.98 6.15 16.68
C GLY A 61 -7.89 6.10 15.45
N GLU A 62 -8.09 7.22 14.75
CA GLU A 62 -8.92 7.28 13.54
C GLU A 62 -8.12 6.96 12.27
N MET A 63 -8.79 6.32 11.30
CA MET A 63 -8.28 6.17 9.94
C MET A 63 -8.76 7.35 9.08
N VAL A 64 -7.89 8.34 8.87
CA VAL A 64 -8.18 9.56 8.08
C VAL A 64 -7.38 9.50 6.80
N LEU A 65 -7.99 8.96 5.75
CA LEU A 65 -7.39 8.77 4.41
C LEU A 65 -7.65 9.98 3.50
N PRO A 66 -6.82 10.20 2.45
CA PRO A 66 -7.12 11.21 1.47
C PRO A 66 -8.21 10.73 0.50
N VAL A 67 -9.02 11.66 0.03
CA VAL A 67 -9.95 11.47 -1.09
C VAL A 67 -9.23 11.88 -2.37
N MET A 68 -9.35 11.08 -3.43
CA MET A 68 -8.79 11.44 -4.74
C MET A 68 -9.67 12.52 -5.38
N THR A 69 -9.09 13.69 -5.68
CA THR A 69 -9.73 14.75 -6.47
C THR A 69 -9.01 14.94 -7.81
N ALA A 70 -9.57 15.77 -8.69
CA ALA A 70 -8.94 16.09 -9.97
C ALA A 70 -7.56 16.77 -9.81
N GLU A 71 -7.36 17.48 -8.70
CA GLU A 71 -6.12 18.18 -8.33
C GLU A 71 -5.17 17.29 -7.51
N GLY A 72 -5.54 16.03 -7.29
CA GLY A 72 -4.77 15.05 -6.52
C GLY A 72 -5.38 14.68 -5.16
N PRO A 73 -4.65 13.93 -4.32
CA PRO A 73 -5.13 13.51 -3.01
C PRO A 73 -5.34 14.70 -2.06
N ARG A 74 -6.55 14.84 -1.53
CA ARG A 74 -6.91 15.84 -0.50
C ARG A 74 -7.41 15.15 0.76
N TYR A 75 -6.94 15.60 1.91
CA TYR A 75 -7.43 15.09 3.18
C TYR A 75 -8.57 15.96 3.73
N PRO A 76 -9.46 15.40 4.57
CA PRO A 76 -10.48 16.17 5.27
C PRO A 76 -9.89 17.28 6.14
N GLU A 77 -10.46 18.49 6.06
CA GLU A 77 -10.02 19.63 6.87
C GLU A 77 -10.26 19.40 8.38
N GLY A 78 -9.37 19.98 9.20
CA GLY A 78 -9.50 19.96 10.66
C GLY A 78 -9.26 18.60 11.33
N LYS A 79 -8.87 17.57 10.58
CA LYS A 79 -8.53 16.25 11.11
C LYS A 79 -7.04 15.97 10.96
N GLU A 80 -6.44 15.36 11.98
CA GLU A 80 -5.09 14.80 11.84
C GLU A 80 -5.13 13.61 10.88
N HIS A 81 -4.26 13.60 9.88
CA HIS A 81 -4.25 12.56 8.84
C HIS A 81 -3.61 11.27 9.34
N SER A 82 -4.04 10.14 8.76
CA SER A 82 -3.36 8.86 8.98
C SER A 82 -1.91 8.93 8.50
N VAL A 83 -1.01 8.39 9.32
CA VAL A 83 0.39 8.25 8.95
C VAL A 83 0.48 7.22 7.82
N ALA A 84 1.04 7.62 6.68
CA ALA A 84 1.29 6.74 5.55
C ALA A 84 2.78 6.41 5.44
N ARG A 85 3.12 5.15 5.17
CA ARG A 85 4.50 4.71 4.92
C ARG A 85 4.57 3.78 3.73
N ASP A 86 5.62 3.94 2.94
CA ASP A 86 5.90 3.07 1.80
C ASP A 86 6.50 1.75 2.28
N TYR A 87 5.95 0.65 1.78
CA TYR A 87 6.42 -0.70 2.00
C TYR A 87 6.43 -1.47 0.68
N THR A 88 7.42 -2.32 0.49
CA THR A 88 7.52 -3.20 -0.69
C THR A 88 6.61 -4.43 -0.52
N PRO A 89 5.71 -4.73 -1.47
CA PRO A 89 5.11 -6.05 -1.58
C PRO A 89 6.21 -7.10 -1.74
N ARG A 90 6.45 -7.88 -0.68
CA ARG A 90 7.52 -8.88 -0.73
C ARG A 90 7.19 -10.04 -1.67
N TRP A 91 5.91 -10.36 -1.83
CA TRP A 91 5.42 -11.45 -2.65
C TRP A 91 3.94 -11.23 -2.98
N TRP A 92 3.56 -11.52 -4.22
CA TRP A 92 2.20 -11.50 -4.78
C TRP A 92 2.09 -12.65 -5.78
N ASP A 93 0.93 -13.33 -5.84
CA ASP A 93 0.67 -14.52 -6.64
C ASP A 93 0.07 -14.25 -8.02
#